data_AF-W0FSP7-F1
#
_entry.id   AF-W0FSP7-F1
#
_cell.length_a   1.000
_cell.length_b   1.000
_cell.length_c   1.000
_cell.angle_alpha   90.00
_cell.angle_beta   90.00
_cell.angle_gamma   90.00
#
_symmetry.space_group_name_H-M   'P 1'
#
loop_
_entity.id
_entity.type
_entity.pdbx_description
1 polymer ?
#
loop_
_entity_poly.entity_id
_entity_poly.type
_entity_poly.pdbx_seq_one_letter_code
_entity_poly.pdbx_strand_id
1 'polypeptide(L)'
;MAIDLKKNRLRIHKSTLREMGSPEFVRLLFSPERGAIGVVTGSSEIPKAEEIRVIYDKPNEAGTFDIYSKYLVSVIRMAFRGLDQTGLYRLKGTPVPEENGVYFPLSTLTRAEDSHV
;
A
#
# COMPACT_ATOMS: atom_id res chain seq x y z
N MET A 1 5.70 1.39 2.18
CA MET A 1 4.92 0.96 1.01
C MET A 1 5.63 1.41 -0.27
N ALA A 2 5.36 0.77 -1.41
CA ALA A 2 5.73 1.31 -2.72
C ALA A 2 4.54 1.33 -3.69
N ILE A 3 4.54 2.25 -4.64
CA ILE A 3 3.54 2.38 -5.72
C ILE A 3 4.29 2.35 -7.05
N ASP A 4 3.97 1.35 -7.88
CA ASP A 4 4.44 1.19 -9.24
C ASP A 4 3.35 1.68 -10.19
N LEU A 5 3.50 2.91 -10.69
CA LEU A 5 2.49 3.53 -11.54
C LEU A 5 2.41 2.85 -12.93
N LYS A 6 3.53 2.30 -13.43
CA LYS A 6 3.56 1.59 -14.72
C LYS A 6 2.74 0.30 -14.68
N LYS A 7 2.82 -0.44 -13.58
CA LYS A 7 2.13 -1.74 -13.40
C LYS A 7 0.79 -1.63 -12.67
N ASN A 8 0.32 -0.42 -12.35
CA ASN A 8 -0.88 -0.18 -11.56
C ASN A 8 -0.89 -0.96 -10.24
N ARG A 9 0.23 -0.94 -9.53
CA ARG A 9 0.49 -1.85 -8.41
C ARG A 9 0.93 -1.11 -7.15
N LEU A 10 0.34 -1.46 -6.02
CA LEU A 10 0.81 -1.11 -4.69
C LEU A 10 1.53 -2.30 -4.07
N ARG A 11 2.59 -2.04 -3.31
CA ARG A 11 3.40 -3.05 -2.62
C ARG A 11 3.47 -2.76 -1.13
N ILE A 12 3.05 -3.74 -0.33
CA ILE A 12 3.20 -3.72 1.12
C ILE A 12 4.33 -4.68 1.48
N HIS A 13 5.33 -4.20 2.21
CA HIS A 13 6.45 -5.06 2.61
C HIS A 13 5.99 -6.00 3.75
N LYS A 14 6.50 -7.23 3.77
CA LYS A 14 6.14 -8.23 4.79
C LYS A 14 6.42 -7.78 6.22
N SER A 15 7.44 -6.93 6.44
CA SER A 15 7.73 -6.39 7.78
C SER A 15 6.58 -5.53 8.28
N THR A 16 5.97 -4.69 7.43
CA THR A 16 4.81 -3.88 7.78
C THR A 16 3.65 -4.75 8.27
N LEU A 17 3.34 -5.84 7.55
CA LEU A 17 2.26 -6.74 7.98
C LEU A 17 2.60 -7.50 9.26
N ARG A 18 3.86 -7.88 9.47
CA ARG A 18 4.31 -8.49 10.74
C ARG A 18 4.20 -7.52 11.91
N GLU A 19 4.58 -6.26 11.71
CA GLU A 19 4.43 -5.19 12.71
C GLU A 19 2.95 -4.93 13.04
N MET A 20 2.04 -5.14 12.09
CA MET A 20 0.58 -5.11 12.29
C MET A 20 0.02 -6.38 12.95
N GLY A 21 0.86 -7.31 13.43
CA GLY A 21 0.40 -8.56 14.06
C GLY A 21 0.04 -9.69 13.09
N SER A 22 0.52 -9.62 11.84
CA SER A 22 0.29 -10.63 10.79
C SER A 22 -1.20 -10.89 10.50
N PRO A 23 -1.98 -9.87 10.13
CA PRO A 23 -3.41 -10.01 9.89
C PRO A 23 -3.74 -10.94 8.71
N GLU A 24 -4.81 -11.74 8.82
CA GLU A 24 -5.29 -12.57 7.72
C GLU A 24 -5.88 -11.73 6.56
N PHE A 25 -6.54 -10.63 6.91
CA PHE A 25 -7.15 -9.70 5.96
C PHE A 25 -6.67 -8.28 6.21
N VAL A 26 -6.50 -7.50 5.15
CA VAL A 26 -6.25 -6.05 5.23
C VAL A 26 -7.25 -5.29 4.37
N ARG A 27 -7.54 -4.05 4.75
CA ARG A 27 -8.32 -3.11 3.94
C ARG A 27 -7.42 -1.95 3.55
N LEU A 28 -7.53 -1.55 2.27
CA LEU A 28 -6.91 -0.32 1.79
C LEU A 28 -7.89 0.83 1.96
N LEU A 29 -7.45 1.87 2.66
CA LEU A 29 -8.16 3.12 2.78
C LEU A 29 -7.43 4.16 1.94
N PHE A 30 -8.17 5.00 1.22
CA PHE A 30 -7.61 6.19 0.59
C PHE A 30 -8.35 7.40 1.15
N SER A 31 -7.61 8.32 1.77
CA SER A 31 -8.16 9.58 2.23
C SER A 31 -7.61 10.70 1.34
N PRO A 32 -8.40 11.20 0.38
CA PRO A 32 -8.01 12.34 -0.45
C PRO A 32 -7.74 13.59 0.40
N GLU A 33 -8.59 13.85 1.40
CA GLU A 33 -8.47 15.02 2.28
C GLU A 33 -7.18 14.99 3.11
N ARG A 34 -6.82 13.82 3.64
CA ARG A 34 -5.57 13.66 4.42
C ARG A 34 -4.35 13.43 3.52
N GLY A 35 -4.56 13.23 2.22
CA GLY A 35 -3.50 12.86 1.28
C GLY A 35 -2.74 11.61 1.73
N ALA A 36 -3.45 10.55 2.14
CA ALA A 36 -2.81 9.35 2.68
C ALA A 36 -3.49 8.05 2.23
N ILE A 37 -2.70 6.98 2.14
CA ILE A 37 -3.18 5.61 1.96
C ILE A 37 -3.08 4.91 3.31
N GLY A 38 -4.18 4.36 3.82
CA GLY A 38 -4.21 3.52 5.01
C GLY A 38 -4.18 2.03 4.64
N VAL A 39 -3.44 1.24 5.42
CA VAL A 39 -3.55 -0.22 5.45
C VAL A 39 -4.00 -0.58 6.86
N VAL A 40 -5.23 -1.09 7.01
CA VAL A 40 -5.81 -1.45 8.31
C VAL A 40 -6.15 -2.94 8.34
N THR A 41 -6.16 -3.55 9.51
CA THR A 41 -6.59 -4.95 9.63
C THR A 41 -8.08 -5.11 9.31
N GLY A 42 -8.41 -6.15 8.53
CA GLY A 42 -9.79 -6.60 8.31
C GLY A 42 -10.33 -7.41 9.49
N SER A 43 -11.64 -7.62 9.54
CA SER A 43 -12.27 -8.48 10.55
C SER A 43 -12.35 -9.92 10.06
N SER A 44 -12.05 -10.88 10.94
CA SER A 44 -12.03 -12.32 10.62
C SER A 44 -13.40 -12.98 10.59
N GLU A 45 -14.45 -12.34 11.13
CA GLU A 45 -15.75 -13.02 11.30
C GLU A 45 -16.53 -13.13 9.98
N ILE A 46 -16.51 -12.08 9.15
CA ILE A 46 -17.10 -12.07 7.81
C ILE A 46 -16.25 -11.14 6.94
N PRO A 47 -15.51 -11.67 5.95
CA PRO A 47 -14.73 -10.85 5.04
C PRO A 47 -15.64 -9.86 4.31
N LYS A 48 -15.37 -8.57 4.44
CA LYS A 48 -16.09 -7.56 3.67
C LYS A 48 -15.58 -7.57 2.22
N ALA A 49 -16.43 -7.18 1.27
CA ALA A 49 -16.08 -7.16 -0.16
C ALA A 49 -14.82 -6.33 -0.49
N GLU A 50 -14.45 -5.41 0.39
CA GLU A 50 -13.31 -4.51 0.28
C GLU A 50 -12.01 -5.06 0.92
N GLU A 51 -12.09 -6.21 1.58
CA GLU A 51 -10.95 -6.82 2.28
C GLU A 51 -10.12 -7.70 1.35
N ILE A 52 -8.81 -7.59 1.52
CA ILE A 52 -7.80 -8.27 0.73
C ILE A 52 -7.16 -9.32 1.63
N ARG A 53 -7.28 -10.59 1.25
CA ARG A 53 -6.63 -11.69 1.95
C ARG A 53 -5.11 -11.60 1.78
N VAL A 54 -4.38 -11.76 2.88
CA VAL A 54 -2.92 -11.80 2.89
C VAL A 54 -2.45 -13.26 2.82
N ILE A 55 -1.65 -13.61 1.82
CA ILE A 55 -1.13 -14.97 1.63
C ILE A 55 0.36 -15.00 2.02
N TYR A 56 0.65 -15.19 3.31
CA TYR A 56 2.00 -15.09 3.87
C TYR A 56 3.01 -16.13 3.36
N ASP A 57 2.55 -17.29 2.89
CA ASP A 57 3.42 -18.37 2.43
C ASP A 57 3.96 -18.17 1.00
N LYS A 58 3.53 -17.10 0.34
CA LYS A 58 3.95 -16.74 -1.03
C LYS A 58 4.21 -15.24 -1.18
N PRO A 59 5.10 -14.62 -0.37
CA PRO A 59 5.56 -13.30 -0.72
C PRO A 59 6.31 -13.41 -2.05
N ASN A 60 6.28 -12.36 -2.87
CA ASN A 60 7.12 -12.35 -4.06
C ASN A 60 8.62 -12.39 -3.67
N GLU A 61 9.50 -12.56 -4.65
CA GLU A 61 10.96 -12.59 -4.43
C GLU A 61 11.49 -11.36 -3.66
N ALA A 62 10.79 -10.23 -3.73
CA ALA A 62 11.12 -8.99 -3.03
C ALA A 62 10.54 -8.89 -1.60
N GLY A 63 9.88 -9.94 -1.09
CA GLY A 63 9.27 -9.93 0.24
C GLY A 63 8.06 -9.00 0.35
N THR A 64 7.39 -8.69 -0.76
CA THR A 64 6.21 -7.81 -0.78
C THR A 64 4.93 -8.56 -1.16
N PHE A 65 3.83 -7.98 -0.70
CA PHE A 65 2.46 -8.31 -1.07
C PHE A 65 2.00 -7.27 -2.08
N ASP A 66 1.68 -7.75 -3.29
CA ASP A 66 1.36 -6.91 -4.43
C ASP A 66 -0.16 -6.82 -4.60
N ILE A 67 -0.68 -5.58 -4.62
CA ILE A 67 -2.10 -5.28 -4.85
C ILE A 67 -2.21 -4.53 -6.17
N TYR A 68 -2.95 -5.08 -7.12
CA TYR A 68 -3.15 -4.47 -8.43
C TYR A 68 -4.48 -3.73 -8.46
N SER A 69 -4.45 -2.42 -8.73
CA SER A 69 -5.65 -1.59 -8.84
C SER A 69 -5.42 -0.42 -9.77
N LYS A 70 -6.02 -0.49 -10.96
CA LYS A 70 -6.04 0.63 -11.93
C LYS A 70 -6.76 1.85 -11.36
N TYR A 71 -7.87 1.63 -10.66
CA TYR A 71 -8.67 2.70 -10.08
C TYR A 71 -7.89 3.49 -9.03
N LEU A 72 -7.32 2.81 -8.03
CA LEU A 72 -6.57 3.47 -6.95
C LEU A 72 -5.34 4.22 -7.49
N VAL A 73 -4.60 3.61 -8.42
CA VAL A 73 -3.47 4.27 -9.07
C VAL A 73 -3.88 5.48 -9.89
N SER A 74 -5.03 5.44 -10.57
CA SER A 74 -5.60 6.60 -11.27
C SER A 74 -5.92 7.74 -10.30
N VAL A 75 -6.56 7.44 -9.17
CA VAL A 75 -6.87 8.44 -8.14
C VAL A 75 -5.59 9.07 -7.57
N ILE A 76 -4.55 8.27 -7.32
CA ILE A 76 -3.24 8.78 -6.86
C ILE A 76 -2.60 9.70 -7.91
N ARG A 77 -2.64 9.35 -9.20
CA ARG A 77 -2.14 10.21 -10.30
C ARG A 77 -2.90 11.53 -10.36
N MET A 78 -4.22 11.52 -10.18
CA MET A 78 -5.04 12.74 -10.18
C MET A 78 -4.71 13.64 -8.98
N ALA A 79 -4.52 13.05 -7.81
CA ALA A 79 -4.17 13.78 -6.59
C ALA A 79 -2.75 14.37 -6.66
N PHE A 80 -1.82 13.74 -7.40
CA PHE A 80 -0.42 14.17 -7.52
C PHE A 80 -0.02 14.37 -8.98
N ARG A 81 -0.41 15.51 -9.54
CA ARG A 81 -0.18 15.86 -10.96
C ARG A 81 1.30 15.92 -11.40
N GLY A 82 2.24 15.93 -10.45
CA GLY A 82 3.69 15.97 -10.72
C GLY A 82 4.38 14.61 -10.82
N LEU A 83 3.66 13.49 -10.66
CA LEU A 83 4.27 12.17 -10.76
C LEU A 83 4.54 11.79 -12.22
N ASP A 84 5.77 11.35 -12.51
CA ASP A 84 6.07 10.60 -13.73
C ASP A 84 5.18 9.35 -13.77
N GLN A 85 4.39 9.25 -14.84
CA GLN A 85 3.39 8.23 -15.11
C GLN A 85 3.93 6.80 -15.16
N THR A 86 5.25 6.62 -15.18
CA THR A 86 5.89 5.30 -15.21
C THR A 86 6.74 5.01 -13.99
N GLY A 87 6.84 5.94 -13.04
CA GLY A 87 7.72 5.83 -11.90
C GLY A 87 7.31 4.78 -10.86
N LEU A 88 8.33 4.26 -10.18
CA LEU A 88 8.20 3.54 -8.92
C LEU A 88 8.43 4.53 -7.77
N TYR A 89 7.54 4.56 -6.80
CA TYR A 89 7.59 5.49 -5.68
C TYR A 89 7.53 4.76 -4.35
N ARG A 90 8.27 5.24 -3.35
CA ARG A 90 8.25 4.74 -1.98
C ARG A 90 7.53 5.72 -1.08
N LEU A 91 6.83 5.17 -0.08
CA LEU A 91 6.12 5.91 0.96
C LEU A 91 6.54 5.38 2.32
N LYS A 92 6.78 6.30 3.25
CA LYS A 92 7.03 5.98 4.66
C LYS A 92 5.70 5.81 5.39
N GLY A 93 5.61 4.74 6.17
CA GLY A 93 4.41 4.42 6.96
C GLY A 93 4.54 4.95 8.37
N THR A 94 3.43 5.43 8.94
CA THR A 94 3.29 5.77 10.36
C THR A 94 2.23 4.85 10.96
N PRO A 95 2.55 4.05 11.99
CA PRO A 95 1.57 3.23 12.70
C PRO A 95 0.48 4.09 13.33
N VAL A 96 -0.77 3.61 13.29
CA VAL A 96 -1.94 4.18 13.97
C VAL A 96 -2.59 3.05 14.77
N PRO A 97 -2.16 2.83 16.02
CA PRO A 97 -2.59 1.70 16.84
C PRO A 97 -4.10 1.63 17.06
N GLU A 98 -4.76 2.79 17.18
CA GLU A 98 -6.20 2.91 17.43
C GLU A 98 -7.03 2.31 16.28
N GLU A 99 -6.48 2.30 15.06
CA GLU A 99 -7.11 1.73 13.87
C GLU A 99 -6.52 0.37 13.48
N ASN A 100 -5.61 -0.16 14.30
CA ASN A 100 -4.80 -1.33 14.00
C ASN A 100 -4.24 -1.28 12.57
N GLY A 101 -3.58 -0.16 12.26
CA GLY A 101 -3.22 0.18 10.89
C GLY A 101 -1.93 0.94 10.75
N VAL A 102 -1.52 1.12 9.50
CA VAL A 102 -0.39 1.95 9.10
C VAL A 102 -0.85 2.89 8.01
N TYR A 103 -0.60 4.18 8.20
CA TYR A 103 -0.91 5.22 7.24
C TYR A 103 0.35 5.64 6.49
N PHE A 104 0.20 5.83 5.19
CA PHE A 104 1.26 6.22 4.26
C PHE A 104 0.90 7.59 3.67
N PRO A 105 1.38 8.69 4.30
CA PRO A 105 1.14 10.03 3.79
C PRO A 105 1.84 10.19 2.44
N LEU A 106 1.09 10.69 1.46
CA LEU A 106 1.57 10.90 0.09
C LEU A 106 2.60 12.04 0.02
N SER A 107 2.68 12.89 1.05
CA SER A 107 3.78 13.86 1.22
C SER A 107 5.15 13.20 1.43
N THR A 108 5.21 11.92 1.83
CA THR A 108 6.47 11.19 2.02
C THR A 108 6.97 10.51 0.74
N LEU A 109 6.29 10.76 -0.37
CA LEU A 109 6.51 10.09 -1.63
C LEU A 109 7.90 10.45 -2.19
N THR A 110 8.72 9.43 -2.40
CA THR A 110 10.04 9.56 -3.03
C THR A 110 10.13 8.63 -4.23
N ARG A 111 10.71 9.10 -5.34
CA ARG A 111 10.96 8.23 -6.50
C ARG A 111 12.03 7.21 -6.11
N ALA A 112 11.75 5.94 -6.31
CA ALA A 112 12.79 4.93 -6.25
C ALA A 112 13.61 5.09 -7.52
N GLU A 113 14.88 5.49 -7.39
CA GLU A 113 15.80 5.42 -8.51
C GLU A 113 15.90 3.97 -8.96
N ASP A 114 15.86 3.73 -10.27
CA ASP A 114 16.05 2.39 -10.85
C ASP A 114 17.39 1.86 -10.35
N SER A 115 17.34 1.00 -9.33
CA SER A 115 18.51 0.26 -8.88
C SER A 115 18.74 -0.85 -9.91
N HIS A 116 19.31 -0.46 -11.04
CA HIS A 116 20.04 -1.35 -11.92
C HIS A 116 21.47 -1.44 -11.42
N VAL A 117 21.73 -2.36 -10.48
CA VAL A 117 22.97 -3.14 -10.42
C VAL A 117 22.63 -4.51 -9.83
#